data_AF-A0A7L9BR96-F1
#
_entry.id   AF-A0A7L9BR96-F1
#
_cell.length_a   1.000
_cell.length_b   1.000
_cell.length_c   1.000
_cell.angle_alpha   90.00
_cell.angle_beta   90.00
_cell.angle_gamma   90.00
#
_symmetry.space_group_name_H-M   'P 1'
#
loop_
_entity.id
_entity.type
_entity.pdbx_description
1 polymer ?
#
loop_
_entity_poly.entity_id
_entity_poly.type
_entity_poly.pdbx_seq_one_letter_code
_entity_poly.pdbx_strand_id
1 'polypeptide(L)'
;MNLAPLARASVCWIAMVVVLVSGVFKLADLPGFEASMATWNRIPDHARAAALLVVPALELAFPLMWFAGVRRRTGCLGAIVLMLSVSGVYAYQAAGGAPVRCGCLVAWPVRDESSLFPWRHLAVNAVLTALLACGVGLRRAGMPGRPLRHPTTRPNRSQPRTAFTMIETILVVALVGLLVALVAPSIGRAREHARHAASLSNLRHHAAITTAYATDWSDSAPYGVSPESPISVLRCPSRGIAAAVRYFDFNIYWNISLAEGYYDADPWSRAFRSPALIGPIPAFPTPTTSYALSCTFLASPEHYNLSTRQIPPIGFRAVRLHEVLFPGHKSFHADRWVGKDQGRERPRFPSPTLVGFVDGHAERIDNPQESDPGDGRLTLLDYNGHHLGRFEFPYLHTFDGVRGRDID
;
A
#
# COMPACT_ATOMS: atom_id res chain seq x y z
N MET A 1 -47.22 -10.17 12.45
CA MET A 1 -46.00 -10.86 12.93
C MET A 1 -44.95 -9.81 13.24
N ASN A 2 -44.53 -9.68 14.51
CA ASN A 2 -43.47 -8.74 14.89
C ASN A 2 -42.13 -9.27 14.33
N LEU A 3 -41.66 -8.72 13.19
CA LEU A 3 -40.37 -9.03 12.57
C LEU A 3 -39.16 -8.52 13.38
N ALA A 4 -39.42 -7.66 14.36
CA ALA A 4 -38.39 -6.96 15.11
C ALA A 4 -37.44 -7.85 15.98
N PRO A 5 -37.85 -8.99 16.58
CA PRO A 5 -36.91 -9.84 17.34
C PRO A 5 -36.01 -10.67 16.42
N LEU A 6 -36.55 -11.15 15.30
CA LEU A 6 -35.80 -11.92 14.29
C LEU A 6 -34.75 -11.05 13.61
N ALA A 7 -35.12 -9.83 13.17
CA ALA A 7 -34.17 -8.87 12.61
C ALA A 7 -33.04 -8.51 13.60
N ARG A 8 -33.35 -8.38 14.91
CA ARG A 8 -32.38 -8.04 15.96
C ARG A 8 -31.40 -9.19 16.27
N ALA A 9 -31.85 -10.44 16.23
CA ALA A 9 -30.96 -11.60 16.37
C ALA A 9 -30.03 -11.76 15.17
N SER A 10 -30.53 -11.51 13.95
CA SER A 10 -29.74 -11.54 12.72
C SER A 10 -28.62 -10.50 12.71
N VAL A 11 -28.86 -9.31 13.25
CA VAL A 11 -27.86 -8.22 13.31
C VAL A 11 -26.69 -8.54 14.25
N CYS A 12 -26.98 -9.04 15.45
CA CYS A 12 -25.92 -9.42 16.39
C CYS A 12 -25.12 -10.63 15.88
N TRP A 13 -25.79 -11.56 15.18
CA TRP A 13 -25.15 -12.70 14.53
C TRP A 13 -24.13 -12.24 13.47
N ILE A 14 -24.50 -11.30 12.59
CA ILE A 14 -23.60 -10.74 11.57
C ILE A 14 -22.36 -10.11 12.23
N ALA A 15 -22.56 -9.28 13.26
CA ALA A 15 -21.45 -8.64 13.96
C ALA A 15 -20.50 -9.68 14.60
N MET A 16 -21.04 -10.76 15.18
CA MET A 16 -20.23 -11.85 15.74
C MET A 16 -19.45 -12.62 14.69
N VAL A 17 -20.05 -12.92 13.53
CA VAL A 17 -19.33 -13.55 12.42
C VAL A 17 -18.17 -12.66 11.97
N VAL A 18 -18.41 -11.35 11.84
CA VAL A 18 -17.39 -10.40 11.40
C VAL A 18 -16.22 -10.34 12.38
N VAL A 19 -16.48 -10.30 13.69
CA VAL A 19 -15.42 -10.35 14.73
C VAL A 19 -14.65 -11.67 14.67
N LEU A 20 -15.36 -12.80 14.52
CA LEU A 20 -14.74 -14.12 14.44
C LEU A 20 -13.80 -14.25 13.23
N VAL A 21 -14.28 -13.84 12.05
CA VAL A 21 -13.52 -13.85 10.80
C VAL A 21 -12.30 -12.93 10.90
N SER A 22 -12.43 -11.76 11.51
CA SER A 22 -11.30 -10.84 11.80
C SER A 22 -10.20 -11.53 12.62
N GLY A 23 -10.57 -12.27 13.66
CA GLY A 23 -9.61 -13.03 14.48
C GLY A 23 -8.91 -14.16 13.72
N VAL A 24 -9.64 -14.92 12.90
CA VAL A 24 -9.07 -15.99 12.06
C VAL A 24 -8.04 -15.42 11.09
N PHE A 25 -8.36 -14.31 10.41
CA PHE A 25 -7.44 -13.70 9.46
C PHE A 25 -6.13 -13.22 10.08
N LYS A 26 -6.18 -12.64 11.29
CA LYS A 26 -4.97 -12.22 11.99
C LYS A 26 -4.07 -13.38 12.37
N LEU A 27 -4.65 -14.53 12.74
CA LEU A 27 -3.86 -15.74 12.99
C LEU A 27 -3.30 -16.34 11.70
N ALA A 28 -4.04 -16.26 10.59
CA ALA A 28 -3.61 -16.79 9.30
C ALA A 28 -2.48 -15.94 8.66
N ASP A 29 -2.46 -14.62 8.90
CA ASP A 29 -1.42 -13.70 8.43
C ASP A 29 -0.75 -12.97 9.63
N LEU A 30 -0.18 -13.77 10.54
CA LEU A 30 0.52 -13.24 11.71
C LEU A 30 1.66 -12.27 11.34
N PRO A 31 2.50 -12.53 10.30
CA PRO A 31 3.53 -11.58 9.86
C PRO A 31 2.94 -10.25 9.38
N GLY A 32 1.82 -10.28 8.65
CA GLY A 32 1.11 -9.07 8.22
C GLY A 32 0.55 -8.28 9.39
N PHE A 33 0.02 -8.97 10.42
CA PHE A 33 -0.48 -8.33 11.63
C PHE A 33 0.66 -7.75 12.49
N GLU A 34 1.79 -8.45 12.60
CA GLU A 34 3.02 -7.96 13.24
C GLU A 34 3.54 -6.70 12.56
N ALA A 35 3.64 -6.71 11.24
CA ALA A 35 4.01 -5.52 10.47
C ALA A 35 3.02 -4.36 10.66
N SER A 36 1.73 -4.65 10.86
CA SER A 36 0.74 -3.61 11.19
C SER A 36 0.99 -3.03 12.58
N MET A 37 1.21 -3.87 13.60
CA MET A 37 1.49 -3.43 14.97
C MET A 37 2.81 -2.68 15.11
N ALA A 38 3.81 -3.01 14.28
CA ALA A 38 5.08 -2.29 14.23
C ALA A 38 4.91 -0.80 13.89
N THR A 39 3.87 -0.44 13.11
CA THR A 39 3.57 0.96 12.78
C THR A 39 2.95 1.76 13.93
N TRP A 40 2.58 1.11 15.04
CA TRP A 40 1.98 1.77 16.20
C TRP A 40 3.11 2.20 17.12
N ASN A 41 3.59 3.44 16.94
CA ASN A 41 4.81 3.95 17.57
C ASN A 41 4.59 4.62 18.95
N ARG A 42 3.34 4.83 19.39
CA ARG A 42 3.03 5.42 20.71
C ARG A 42 2.78 4.39 21.80
N ILE A 43 2.68 3.11 21.43
CA ILE A 43 2.44 2.03 22.38
C ILE A 43 3.78 1.40 22.77
N PRO A 44 4.01 1.13 24.06
CA PRO A 44 5.19 0.40 24.51
C PRO A 44 5.34 -0.98 23.85
N ASP A 45 6.58 -1.41 23.60
CA ASP A 45 6.89 -2.65 22.88
C ASP A 45 6.25 -3.89 23.49
N HIS A 46 6.25 -4.00 24.82
CA HIS A 46 5.65 -5.12 25.54
C HIS A 46 4.13 -5.20 25.34
N ALA A 47 3.44 -4.05 25.24
CA ALA A 47 2.01 -4.02 24.99
C ALA A 47 1.68 -4.37 23.53
N ARG A 48 2.56 -4.02 22.58
CA ARG A 48 2.44 -4.46 21.17
C ARG A 48 2.61 -5.97 21.04
N ALA A 49 3.63 -6.53 21.68
CA ALA A 49 3.87 -7.97 21.72
C ALA A 49 2.69 -8.73 22.35
N ALA A 50 2.13 -8.22 23.45
CA ALA A 50 0.94 -8.81 24.07
C ALA A 50 -0.29 -8.74 23.15
N ALA A 51 -0.51 -7.62 22.46
CA ALA A 51 -1.63 -7.43 21.56
C ALA A 51 -1.61 -8.39 20.35
N LEU A 52 -0.44 -8.82 19.88
CA LEU A 52 -0.30 -9.80 18.80
C LEU A 52 -0.96 -11.14 19.12
N LEU A 53 -0.98 -11.54 20.38
CA LEU A 53 -1.57 -12.79 20.85
C LEU A 53 -2.97 -12.57 21.42
N VAL A 54 -3.15 -11.54 22.23
CA VAL A 54 -4.37 -11.31 23.00
C VAL A 54 -5.53 -10.88 22.09
N VAL A 55 -5.30 -10.00 21.12
CA VAL A 55 -6.38 -9.47 20.28
C VAL A 55 -7.00 -10.57 19.42
N PRO A 56 -6.24 -11.37 18.62
CA PRO A 56 -6.83 -12.44 17.82
C PRO A 56 -7.48 -13.52 18.69
N ALA A 57 -6.88 -13.88 19.84
CA ALA A 57 -7.44 -14.87 20.75
C ALA A 57 -8.82 -14.45 21.30
N LEU A 58 -8.97 -13.18 21.69
CA LEU A 58 -10.24 -12.65 22.17
C LEU A 58 -11.28 -12.47 21.05
N GLU A 59 -10.86 -12.07 19.85
CA GLU A 59 -11.70 -12.02 18.65
C GLU A 59 -12.25 -13.40 18.25
N LEU A 60 -11.58 -14.48 18.62
CA LEU A 60 -12.09 -15.85 18.44
C LEU A 60 -12.93 -16.31 19.63
N ALA A 61 -12.45 -16.11 20.85
CA ALA A 61 -13.09 -16.62 22.05
C ALA A 61 -14.50 -16.03 22.27
N PHE A 62 -14.69 -14.72 22.10
CA PHE A 62 -15.98 -14.08 22.37
C PHE A 62 -17.09 -14.52 21.41
N PRO A 63 -16.88 -14.56 20.08
CA PRO A 63 -17.89 -15.09 19.16
C PRO A 63 -18.09 -16.60 19.32
N LEU A 64 -17.03 -17.40 19.55
CA LEU A 64 -17.18 -18.85 19.75
C LEU A 64 -18.03 -19.17 20.98
N MET A 65 -17.79 -18.49 22.11
CA MET A 65 -18.66 -18.60 23.28
C MET A 65 -20.11 -18.23 22.96
N TRP A 66 -20.32 -17.17 22.17
CA TRP A 66 -21.66 -16.73 21.77
C TRP A 66 -22.38 -17.76 20.89
N PHE A 67 -21.71 -18.28 19.85
CA PHE A 67 -22.25 -19.29 18.94
C PHE A 67 -22.53 -20.62 19.64
N ALA A 68 -21.65 -21.03 20.57
CA ALA A 68 -21.84 -22.21 21.42
C ALA A 68 -23.02 -22.08 22.40
N GLY A 69 -23.62 -20.89 22.53
CA GLY A 69 -24.71 -20.65 23.48
C GLY A 69 -24.24 -20.48 24.93
N VAL A 70 -22.94 -20.56 25.18
CA VAL A 70 -22.33 -20.46 26.51
C VAL A 70 -22.14 -18.99 26.86
N ARG A 71 -22.84 -18.51 27.90
CA ARG A 71 -22.70 -17.12 28.41
C ARG A 71 -22.75 -16.06 27.29
N ARG A 72 -23.72 -16.16 26.37
CA ARG A 72 -23.89 -15.24 25.22
C ARG A 72 -23.75 -13.76 25.58
N ARG A 73 -24.32 -13.34 26.71
CA ARG A 73 -24.23 -11.95 27.18
C ARG A 73 -22.79 -11.53 27.48
N THR A 74 -22.02 -12.41 28.11
CA THR A 74 -20.60 -12.20 28.42
C THR A 74 -19.76 -12.17 27.14
N GLY A 75 -20.05 -13.04 26.17
CA GLY A 75 -19.42 -13.00 24.84
C GLY A 75 -19.68 -11.67 24.12
N CYS A 76 -20.93 -11.20 24.06
CA CYS A 76 -21.26 -9.88 23.48
C CYS A 76 -20.57 -8.73 24.20
N LEU A 77 -20.63 -8.68 25.53
CA LEU A 77 -20.00 -7.62 26.31
C LEU A 77 -18.48 -7.62 26.14
N GLY A 78 -17.86 -8.81 26.12
CA GLY A 78 -16.43 -8.96 25.85
C GLY A 78 -16.03 -8.44 24.48
N ALA A 79 -16.78 -8.79 23.43
CA ALA A 79 -16.55 -8.28 22.08
C ALA A 79 -16.72 -6.75 21.98
N ILE A 80 -17.72 -6.18 22.68
CA ILE A 80 -17.90 -4.72 22.76
C ILE A 80 -16.71 -4.04 23.44
N VAL A 81 -16.30 -4.55 24.60
CA VAL A 81 -15.16 -4.00 25.36
C VAL A 81 -13.90 -4.07 24.50
N LEU A 82 -13.64 -5.21 23.87
CA LEU A 82 -12.50 -5.37 22.96
C LEU A 82 -12.53 -4.33 21.83
N MET A 83 -13.67 -4.17 21.14
CA MET A 83 -13.82 -3.21 20.04
C MET A 83 -13.60 -1.77 20.51
N LEU A 84 -14.16 -1.39 21.66
CA LEU A 84 -13.97 -0.06 22.24
C LEU A 84 -12.52 0.18 22.66
N SER A 85 -11.89 -0.79 23.32
CA SER A 85 -10.49 -0.69 23.75
C SER A 85 -9.55 -0.50 22.57
N VAL A 86 -9.60 -1.36 21.55
CA VAL A 86 -8.69 -1.23 20.40
C VAL A 86 -9.01 0.03 19.58
N SER A 87 -10.28 0.44 19.48
CA SER A 87 -10.66 1.70 18.82
C SER A 87 -10.15 2.94 19.56
N GLY A 88 -10.19 2.94 20.90
CA GLY A 88 -9.66 4.02 21.72
C GLY A 88 -8.15 4.17 21.56
N VAL A 89 -7.43 3.04 21.54
CA VAL A 89 -5.98 3.03 21.31
C VAL A 89 -5.65 3.49 19.88
N TYR A 90 -6.42 3.06 18.88
CA TYR A 90 -6.27 3.55 17.51
C TYR A 90 -6.53 5.07 17.38
N ALA A 91 -7.56 5.59 18.04
CA ALA A 91 -7.83 7.03 18.05
C ALA A 91 -6.70 7.84 18.71
N TYR A 92 -6.16 7.33 19.82
CA TYR A 92 -4.99 7.93 20.49
C TYR A 92 -3.74 7.95 19.58
N GLN A 93 -3.53 6.87 18.82
CA GLN A 93 -2.47 6.80 17.82
C GLN A 93 -2.71 7.82 16.70
N ALA A 94 -3.92 7.84 16.12
CA ALA A 94 -4.30 8.74 15.04
C ALA A 94 -4.17 10.23 15.41
N ALA A 95 -4.42 10.60 16.68
CA ALA A 95 -4.36 11.97 17.18
C ALA A 95 -2.97 12.65 17.08
N GLY A 96 -1.91 11.95 16.69
CA GLY A 96 -0.74 12.65 16.17
C GLY A 96 0.19 11.76 15.35
N GLY A 97 -0.44 11.14 14.37
CA GLY A 97 0.21 10.30 13.36
C GLY A 97 -0.52 8.98 13.23
N ALA A 98 -1.45 8.90 12.28
CA ALA A 98 -2.14 7.65 11.97
C ALA A 98 -1.14 6.57 11.53
N PRO A 99 -1.32 5.31 11.97
CA PRO A 99 -0.45 4.22 11.56
C PRO A 99 -0.58 4.00 10.05
N VAL A 100 0.54 3.68 9.39
CA VAL A 100 0.60 3.47 7.94
C VAL A 100 -0.21 2.22 7.53
N ARG A 101 -0.36 1.25 8.44
CA ARG A 101 -1.08 -0.01 8.19
C ARG A 101 -2.16 -0.27 9.24
N CYS A 102 -3.36 -0.61 8.77
CA CYS A 102 -4.56 -0.84 9.58
C CYS A 102 -5.05 -2.30 9.51
N GLY A 103 -4.23 -3.28 9.88
CA GLY A 103 -4.62 -4.70 9.90
C GLY A 103 -5.43 -5.14 11.13
N CYS A 104 -5.61 -4.24 12.10
CA CYS A 104 -5.91 -4.66 13.48
C CYS A 104 -7.39 -4.89 13.80
N LEU A 105 -8.35 -4.42 12.98
CA LEU A 105 -9.78 -4.51 13.34
C LEU A 105 -10.67 -4.52 12.09
N VAL A 106 -11.19 -5.71 11.73
CA VAL A 106 -12.29 -5.93 10.77
C VAL A 106 -12.09 -5.36 9.35
N ALA A 107 -10.95 -4.74 9.09
CA ALA A 107 -10.50 -4.45 7.76
C ALA A 107 -10.23 -5.79 7.07
N TRP A 108 -11.20 -6.19 6.24
CA TRP A 108 -10.96 -6.94 5.01
C TRP A 108 -9.61 -6.49 4.41
N PRO A 109 -8.81 -7.35 3.77
CA PRO A 109 -7.56 -6.95 3.10
C PRO A 109 -7.84 -6.03 1.89
N VAL A 110 -8.44 -4.87 2.13
CA VAL A 110 -8.40 -3.68 1.30
C VAL A 110 -7.16 -2.94 1.78
N ARG A 111 -6.01 -3.41 1.28
CA ARG A 111 -4.72 -2.75 1.46
C ARG A 111 -4.84 -1.30 0.99
N ASP A 112 -4.39 -0.38 1.85
CA ASP A 112 -3.65 0.83 1.48
C ASP A 112 -4.38 2.12 1.05
N GLU A 113 -5.58 2.39 1.57
CA GLU A 113 -6.20 3.73 1.49
C GLU A 113 -6.47 4.37 2.86
N SER A 114 -6.18 3.68 3.96
CA SER A 114 -6.51 4.14 5.33
C SER A 114 -5.73 5.37 5.79
N SER A 115 -4.57 5.66 5.18
CA SER A 115 -3.80 6.88 5.43
C SER A 115 -4.54 8.14 4.97
N LEU A 116 -5.45 8.03 3.99
CA LEU A 116 -6.27 9.14 3.50
C LEU A 116 -7.52 9.37 4.38
N PHE A 117 -8.01 8.35 5.08
CA PHE A 117 -9.26 8.44 5.86
C PHE A 117 -9.20 7.66 7.19
N PRO A 118 -8.44 8.14 8.19
CA PRO A 118 -8.30 7.46 9.50
C PRO A 118 -9.64 7.23 10.22
N TRP A 119 -10.63 8.08 9.97
CA TRP A 119 -11.98 8.01 10.53
C TRP A 119 -12.80 6.80 10.05
N ARG A 120 -12.46 6.20 8.91
CA ARG A 120 -13.20 5.05 8.34
C ARG A 120 -13.17 3.84 9.29
N HIS A 121 -12.04 3.58 9.94
CA HIS A 121 -11.90 2.47 10.89
C HIS A 121 -12.71 2.68 12.15
N LEU A 122 -12.67 3.90 12.70
CA LEU A 122 -13.48 4.28 13.85
C LEU A 122 -14.98 4.17 13.53
N ALA A 123 -15.40 4.54 12.32
CA ALA A 123 -16.77 4.41 11.87
C ALA A 123 -17.23 2.94 11.77
N VAL A 124 -16.43 2.05 11.14
CA VAL A 124 -16.74 0.61 11.05
C VAL A 124 -16.86 -0.01 12.44
N ASN A 125 -15.92 0.29 13.34
CA ASN A 125 -15.95 -0.23 14.71
C ASN A 125 -17.12 0.33 15.51
N ALA A 126 -17.48 1.59 15.33
CA ALA A 126 -18.65 2.20 15.95
C ALA A 126 -19.94 1.51 15.49
N VAL A 127 -20.07 1.21 14.19
CA VAL A 127 -21.20 0.44 13.64
C VAL A 127 -21.25 -0.94 14.28
N LEU A 128 -20.16 -1.71 14.26
CA LEU A 128 -20.13 -3.05 14.86
C LEU A 128 -20.44 -3.04 16.35
N THR A 129 -19.91 -2.08 17.09
CA THR A 129 -20.20 -1.90 18.51
C THR A 129 -21.68 -1.62 18.75
N ALA A 130 -22.31 -0.79 17.90
CA ALA A 130 -23.74 -0.53 17.96
C ALA A 130 -24.57 -1.80 17.63
N LEU A 131 -24.18 -2.57 16.62
CA LEU A 131 -24.85 -3.84 16.26
C LEU A 131 -24.74 -4.87 17.40
N LEU A 132 -23.59 -4.97 18.06
CA LEU A 132 -23.38 -5.83 19.23
C LEU A 132 -24.19 -5.34 20.45
N ALA A 133 -24.23 -4.03 20.71
CA ALA A 133 -24.98 -3.43 21.81
C ALA A 133 -26.50 -3.62 21.67
N CYS A 134 -27.03 -3.52 20.45
CA CYS A 134 -28.41 -3.87 20.12
C CYS A 134 -28.77 -5.31 20.52
N GLY A 135 -27.81 -6.24 20.46
CA GLY A 135 -27.99 -7.62 20.91
C GLY A 135 -28.03 -7.79 22.45
N VAL A 136 -27.40 -6.90 23.21
CA VAL A 136 -27.32 -6.97 24.69
C VAL A 136 -28.55 -6.35 25.37
N GLY A 137 -29.20 -5.36 24.76
CA GLY A 137 -30.31 -4.59 25.35
C GLY A 137 -31.64 -5.35 25.59
N LEU A 138 -31.73 -6.63 25.23
CA LEU A 138 -33.00 -7.38 25.11
C LEU A 138 -33.54 -8.05 26.41
N ARG A 139 -33.27 -7.54 27.61
CA ARG A 139 -33.93 -8.07 28.84
C ARG A 139 -34.50 -7.06 29.83
N ARG A 140 -34.50 -5.74 29.55
CA ARG A 140 -35.11 -4.75 30.48
C ARG A 140 -36.51 -4.25 30.12
N ALA A 141 -37.07 -4.60 28.96
CA ALA A 141 -38.48 -4.32 28.68
C ALA A 141 -39.34 -5.47 29.25
N GLY A 142 -39.79 -5.32 30.50
CA GLY A 142 -40.77 -6.21 31.11
C GLY A 142 -42.07 -6.21 30.31
N MET A 143 -42.56 -7.39 29.95
CA MET A 143 -43.95 -7.54 29.49
C MET A 143 -44.86 -7.71 30.72
N PRO A 144 -45.95 -6.94 30.86
CA PRO A 144 -47.05 -7.33 31.73
C PRO A 144 -47.72 -8.58 31.13
N GLY A 145 -47.72 -9.67 31.90
CA GLY A 145 -48.38 -10.91 31.52
C GLY A 145 -49.88 -10.70 31.37
N ARG A 146 -50.43 -11.09 30.22
CA ARG A 146 -51.87 -11.20 30.02
C ARG A 146 -52.16 -12.62 29.53
N PRO A 147 -52.93 -13.44 30.28
CA PRO A 147 -53.25 -14.79 29.84
C PRO A 147 -54.25 -14.74 28.66
N LEU A 148 -53.97 -15.51 27.62
CA LEU A 148 -54.82 -15.67 26.45
C LEU A 148 -55.90 -16.72 26.72
N ARG A 149 -57.14 -16.41 26.33
CA ARG A 149 -58.26 -17.35 26.27
C ARG A 149 -58.38 -17.85 24.82
N HIS A 150 -58.37 -19.17 24.64
CA HIS A 150 -58.54 -19.84 23.35
C HIS A 150 -59.98 -19.76 22.81
N PRO A 151 -60.13 -19.71 21.48
CA PRO A 151 -61.14 -20.51 20.81
C PRO A 151 -60.49 -21.52 19.87
N THR A 152 -61.03 -22.73 19.91
CA THR A 152 -60.68 -23.91 19.12
C THR A 152 -61.12 -23.76 17.67
N THR A 153 -60.19 -23.83 16.71
CA THR A 153 -60.48 -24.12 15.31
C THR A 153 -59.64 -25.31 14.84
N ARG A 154 -60.29 -26.20 14.08
CA ARG A 154 -59.85 -27.54 13.67
C ARG A 154 -58.54 -27.52 12.85
N PRO A 155 -57.68 -28.56 12.95
CA PRO A 155 -56.43 -28.60 12.20
C PRO A 155 -56.70 -28.96 10.73
N ASN A 156 -56.40 -28.04 9.82
CA ASN A 156 -56.18 -28.37 8.42
C ASN A 156 -54.79 -29.01 8.31
N ARG A 157 -54.71 -30.24 7.79
CA ARG A 157 -53.44 -30.94 7.52
C ARG A 157 -52.74 -30.24 6.35
N SER A 158 -52.04 -29.14 6.62
CA SER A 158 -51.02 -28.64 5.71
C SER A 158 -49.89 -29.65 5.67
N GLN A 159 -49.58 -30.15 4.47
CA GLN A 159 -48.41 -30.98 4.25
C GLN A 159 -47.18 -30.27 4.82
N PRO A 160 -46.28 -30.96 5.54
CA PRO A 160 -45.08 -30.35 6.06
C PRO A 160 -44.22 -29.91 4.87
N ARG A 161 -44.17 -28.61 4.62
CA ARG A 161 -43.16 -28.04 3.73
C ARG A 161 -41.83 -28.31 4.43
N THR A 162 -41.00 -29.15 3.81
CA THR A 162 -39.62 -29.42 4.24
C THR A 162 -38.84 -28.11 4.21
N ALA A 163 -38.83 -27.40 5.35
CA ALA A 163 -37.96 -26.26 5.54
C ALA A 163 -36.54 -26.78 5.77
N PHE A 164 -35.55 -26.10 5.19
CA PHE A 164 -34.13 -26.41 5.39
C PHE A 164 -33.82 -26.61 6.87
N THR A 165 -33.08 -27.68 7.17
CA THR A 165 -32.66 -27.94 8.55
C THR A 165 -31.64 -26.87 8.97
N MET A 166 -31.64 -26.50 10.26
CA MET A 166 -30.60 -25.58 10.77
C MET A 166 -29.19 -26.15 10.55
N ILE A 167 -29.06 -27.48 10.53
CA ILE A 167 -27.79 -28.17 10.29
C ILE A 167 -27.30 -27.95 8.87
N GLU A 168 -28.15 -28.10 7.84
CA GLU A 168 -27.74 -27.87 6.44
C GLU A 168 -27.25 -26.45 6.23
N THR A 169 -27.99 -25.44 6.71
CA THR A 169 -27.59 -24.04 6.51
C THR A 169 -26.30 -23.70 7.28
N ILE A 170 -26.13 -24.23 8.49
CA ILE A 170 -24.90 -24.03 9.28
C ILE A 170 -23.71 -24.72 8.61
N LEU A 171 -23.89 -25.94 8.09
CA LEU A 171 -22.85 -26.68 7.38
C LEU A 171 -22.42 -25.96 6.11
N VAL A 172 -23.37 -25.44 5.32
CA VAL A 172 -23.07 -24.69 4.09
C VAL A 172 -22.25 -23.45 4.40
N VAL A 173 -22.67 -22.65 5.39
CA VAL A 173 -21.91 -21.44 5.77
C VAL A 173 -20.54 -21.80 6.35
N ALA A 174 -20.43 -22.89 7.14
CA ALA A 174 -19.14 -23.38 7.64
C ALA A 174 -18.21 -23.82 6.51
N LEU A 175 -18.73 -24.55 5.51
CA LEU A 175 -17.95 -25.01 4.36
C LEU A 175 -17.53 -23.85 3.45
N VAL A 176 -18.44 -22.92 3.13
CA VAL A 176 -18.09 -21.70 2.38
C VAL A 176 -17.05 -20.87 3.13
N GLY A 177 -17.18 -20.73 4.44
CA GLY A 177 -16.21 -20.04 5.29
C GLY A 177 -14.82 -20.69 5.25
N LEU A 178 -14.75 -22.03 5.31
CA LEU A 178 -13.51 -22.79 5.15
C LEU A 178 -12.88 -22.57 3.77
N LEU A 179 -13.67 -22.66 2.69
CA LEU A 179 -13.19 -22.45 1.33
C LEU A 179 -12.65 -21.03 1.14
N VAL A 180 -13.37 -20.01 1.63
CA VAL A 180 -12.91 -18.62 1.58
C VAL A 180 -11.63 -18.43 2.39
N ALA A 181 -11.50 -19.05 3.56
CA ALA A 181 -10.30 -18.99 4.39
C ALA A 181 -9.06 -19.56 3.67
N LEU A 182 -9.24 -20.62 2.88
CA LEU A 182 -8.16 -21.22 2.08
C LEU A 182 -7.80 -20.36 0.84
N VAL A 183 -8.77 -19.70 0.22
CA VAL A 183 -8.58 -18.92 -1.02
C VAL A 183 -8.13 -17.47 -0.78
N ALA A 184 -8.50 -16.88 0.35
CA ALA A 184 -8.18 -15.49 0.66
C ALA A 184 -6.67 -15.14 0.58
N PRO A 185 -5.72 -15.94 1.14
CA PRO A 185 -4.30 -15.61 1.05
C PRO A 185 -3.74 -15.70 -0.38
N SER A 186 -4.26 -16.60 -1.23
CA SER A 186 -3.80 -16.73 -2.62
C SER A 186 -4.20 -15.53 -3.48
N ILE A 187 -5.35 -14.92 -3.22
CA ILE A 187 -5.80 -13.71 -3.94
C ILE A 187 -4.86 -12.52 -3.68
N GLY A 188 -4.34 -12.40 -2.45
CA GLY A 188 -3.37 -11.36 -2.09
C GLY A 188 -2.10 -11.45 -2.94
N ARG A 189 -1.50 -12.64 -3.01
CA ARG A 189 -0.30 -12.90 -3.82
C ARG A 189 -0.57 -12.70 -5.31
N ALA A 190 -1.68 -13.21 -5.83
CA ALA A 190 -2.05 -13.05 -7.24
C ALA A 190 -2.18 -11.58 -7.65
N ARG A 191 -2.78 -10.74 -6.79
CA ARG A 191 -2.89 -9.29 -7.03
C ARG A 191 -1.53 -8.60 -7.01
N GLU A 192 -0.63 -9.01 -6.11
CA GLU A 192 0.74 -8.48 -6.03
C GLU A 192 1.54 -8.81 -7.30
N HIS A 193 1.49 -10.06 -7.75
CA HIS A 193 2.09 -10.47 -9.02
C HIS A 193 1.51 -9.69 -10.22
N ALA A 194 0.19 -9.50 -10.26
CA ALA A 194 -0.44 -8.71 -11.32
C ALA A 194 0.03 -7.24 -11.34
N ARG A 195 0.21 -6.64 -10.16
CA ARG A 195 0.74 -5.27 -10.03
C ARG A 195 2.19 -5.17 -10.50
N HIS A 196 3.03 -6.14 -10.15
CA HIS A 196 4.42 -6.19 -10.60
C HIS A 196 4.50 -6.38 -12.12
N ALA A 197 3.68 -7.28 -12.67
CA ALA A 197 3.60 -7.48 -14.12
C ALA A 197 3.18 -6.21 -14.86
N ALA A 198 2.20 -5.47 -14.31
CA ALA A 198 1.78 -4.19 -14.86
C ALA A 198 2.88 -3.13 -14.77
N SER A 199 3.59 -3.01 -13.64
CA SER A 199 4.71 -2.08 -13.48
C SER A 199 5.86 -2.40 -14.44
N LEU A 200 6.22 -3.69 -14.59
CA LEU A 200 7.20 -4.13 -15.59
C LEU A 200 6.77 -3.79 -17.03
N SER A 201 5.48 -3.92 -17.35
CA SER A 201 4.96 -3.49 -18.65
C SER A 201 5.12 -1.99 -18.86
N ASN A 202 4.79 -1.18 -17.84
CA ASN A 202 4.98 0.27 -17.90
C ASN A 202 6.45 0.65 -18.07
N LEU A 203 7.38 -0.01 -17.36
CA LEU A 203 8.81 0.22 -17.50
C LEU A 203 9.32 -0.03 -18.93
N ARG A 204 8.85 -1.11 -19.58
CA ARG A 204 9.14 -1.36 -21.01
C ARG A 204 8.57 -0.25 -21.91
N HIS A 205 7.35 0.19 -21.64
CA HIS A 205 6.75 1.31 -22.39
C HIS A 205 7.54 2.61 -22.18
N HIS A 206 7.99 2.92 -20.96
CA HIS A 206 8.79 4.09 -20.68
C HIS A 206 10.14 4.04 -21.39
N ALA A 207 10.83 2.90 -21.37
CA ALA A 207 12.07 2.71 -22.12
C ALA A 207 11.84 2.91 -23.63
N ALA A 208 10.79 2.31 -24.20
CA ALA A 208 10.45 2.49 -25.61
C ALA A 208 10.16 3.95 -25.98
N ILE A 209 9.42 4.67 -25.13
CA ILE A 209 9.12 6.09 -25.35
C ILE A 209 10.38 6.95 -25.22
N THR A 210 11.28 6.61 -24.32
CA THR A 210 12.58 7.28 -24.28
C THR A 210 13.38 7.05 -25.55
N THR A 211 13.42 5.83 -26.09
CA THR A 211 14.08 5.59 -27.38
C THR A 211 13.43 6.38 -28.52
N ALA A 212 12.09 6.51 -28.50
CA ALA A 212 11.38 7.38 -29.44
C ALA A 212 11.78 8.85 -29.26
N TYR A 213 11.84 9.35 -28.02
CA TYR A 213 12.35 10.69 -27.71
C TYR A 213 13.77 10.89 -28.25
N ALA A 214 14.68 9.93 -28.01
CA ALA A 214 16.06 10.03 -28.48
C ALA A 214 16.13 10.10 -30.02
N THR A 215 15.25 9.38 -30.71
CA THR A 215 15.14 9.44 -32.18
C THR A 215 14.80 10.85 -32.67
N ASP A 216 13.88 11.53 -31.97
CA ASP A 216 13.48 12.91 -32.33
C ASP A 216 14.51 13.96 -31.88
N TRP A 217 15.28 13.68 -30.82
CA TRP A 217 16.14 14.64 -30.13
C TRP A 217 17.64 14.30 -30.25
N SER A 218 18.13 14.02 -31.45
CA SER A 218 19.57 13.83 -31.74
C SER A 218 20.26 12.79 -30.85
N ASP A 219 19.57 11.67 -30.63
CA ASP A 219 19.96 10.56 -29.77
C ASP A 219 20.03 10.89 -28.27
N SER A 220 19.51 12.03 -27.85
CA SER A 220 19.53 12.47 -26.46
C SER A 220 18.51 11.76 -25.59
N ALA A 221 18.89 11.36 -24.37
CA ALA A 221 17.94 11.02 -23.33
C ALA A 221 17.03 12.22 -22.99
N PRO A 222 15.83 11.98 -22.41
CA PRO A 222 14.94 13.00 -21.92
C PRO A 222 15.64 13.99 -21.01
N TYR A 223 15.51 15.27 -21.33
CA TYR A 223 16.05 16.36 -20.54
C TYR A 223 15.09 17.55 -20.64
N GLY A 224 14.85 18.22 -19.51
CA GLY A 224 13.97 19.39 -19.44
C GLY A 224 14.51 20.48 -18.51
N VAL A 225 15.79 20.38 -18.12
CA VAL A 225 16.41 21.23 -17.11
C VAL A 225 17.67 21.89 -17.65
N SER A 226 17.82 23.20 -17.42
CA SER A 226 19.01 23.94 -17.85
C SER A 226 20.16 23.73 -16.86
N PRO A 227 21.38 23.42 -17.35
CA PRO A 227 22.56 23.32 -16.50
C PRO A 227 22.99 24.68 -15.94
N GLU A 228 22.62 25.79 -16.59
CA GLU A 228 22.98 27.15 -16.21
C GLU A 228 22.10 27.73 -15.11
N SER A 229 20.97 27.08 -14.80
CA SER A 229 20.00 27.57 -13.81
C SER A 229 19.92 26.63 -12.60
N PRO A 230 19.94 27.17 -11.36
CA PRO A 230 19.71 26.35 -10.17
C PRO A 230 18.29 25.74 -10.13
N ILE A 231 17.33 26.39 -10.79
CA ILE A 231 15.93 25.96 -10.87
C ILE A 231 15.46 26.09 -12.32
N SER A 232 14.91 25.01 -12.86
CA SER A 232 14.23 24.99 -14.15
C SER A 232 12.72 24.92 -13.93
N VAL A 233 11.94 25.46 -14.88
CA VAL A 233 10.48 25.38 -14.82
C VAL A 233 9.98 24.42 -15.89
N LEU A 234 9.52 23.25 -15.46
CA LEU A 234 8.86 22.29 -16.33
C LEU A 234 7.41 22.72 -16.54
N ARG A 235 6.90 22.58 -17.76
CA ARG A 235 5.55 23.05 -18.13
C ARG A 235 4.80 21.96 -18.87
N CYS A 236 3.50 21.89 -18.58
CA CYS A 236 2.52 21.17 -19.40
C CYS A 236 1.35 22.13 -19.63
N PRO A 237 1.39 22.93 -20.71
CA PRO A 237 0.41 23.98 -20.98
C PRO A 237 -1.02 23.47 -21.11
N SER A 238 -1.21 22.33 -21.79
CA SER A 238 -2.52 21.69 -21.96
C SER A 238 -3.26 21.41 -20.65
N ARG A 239 -2.52 21.25 -19.54
CA ARG A 239 -3.05 21.00 -18.19
C ARG A 239 -2.82 22.15 -17.21
N GLY A 240 -2.27 23.28 -17.66
CA GLY A 240 -2.01 24.45 -16.82
C GLY A 240 -0.94 24.22 -15.73
N ILE A 241 0.02 23.33 -15.97
CA ILE A 241 1.04 22.95 -14.98
C ILE A 241 2.31 23.74 -15.18
N ALA A 242 2.88 24.25 -14.09
CA ALA A 242 4.24 24.74 -14.01
C ALA A 242 4.89 24.25 -12.72
N ALA A 243 6.01 23.53 -12.83
CA ALA A 243 6.75 22.97 -11.71
C ALA A 243 8.18 23.53 -11.68
N ALA A 244 8.56 24.15 -10.57
CA ALA A 244 9.94 24.55 -10.31
C ALA A 244 10.72 23.32 -9.83
N VAL A 245 11.78 22.95 -10.56
CA VAL A 245 12.51 21.69 -10.40
C VAL A 245 14.01 22.00 -10.39
N ARG A 246 14.75 21.46 -9.42
CA ARG A 246 16.22 21.54 -9.43
C ARG A 246 16.79 20.56 -10.45
N TYR A 247 18.02 20.77 -10.92
CA TYR A 247 18.60 20.02 -12.03
C TYR A 247 18.39 18.49 -11.93
N PHE A 248 18.80 17.87 -10.83
CA PHE A 248 18.70 16.41 -10.68
C PHE A 248 17.34 15.90 -10.22
N ASP A 249 16.47 16.78 -9.69
CA ASP A 249 15.09 16.41 -9.37
C ASP A 249 14.30 16.04 -10.65
N PHE A 250 14.80 16.39 -11.85
CA PHE A 250 14.22 15.96 -13.11
C PHE A 250 14.02 14.43 -13.18
N ASN A 251 14.81 13.66 -12.44
CA ASN A 251 14.68 12.21 -12.32
C ASN A 251 13.27 11.73 -11.92
N ILE A 252 12.49 12.53 -11.18
CA ILE A 252 11.11 12.21 -10.75
C ILE A 252 10.06 13.17 -11.33
N TYR A 253 10.48 14.09 -12.19
CA TYR A 253 9.61 15.08 -12.85
C TYR A 253 9.62 15.01 -14.38
N TRP A 254 10.40 14.09 -14.97
CA TRP A 254 10.49 13.91 -16.43
C TRP A 254 9.12 13.70 -17.09
N ASN A 255 8.16 13.11 -16.36
CA ASN A 255 6.79 12.91 -16.83
C ASN A 255 6.13 14.23 -17.24
N ILE A 256 6.43 15.35 -16.57
CA ILE A 256 5.84 16.66 -16.91
C ILE A 256 6.27 17.09 -18.31
N SER A 257 7.55 16.90 -18.65
CA SER A 257 8.11 17.31 -19.95
C SER A 257 7.65 16.42 -21.10
N LEU A 258 7.37 15.14 -20.85
CA LEU A 258 7.05 14.17 -21.90
C LEU A 258 5.54 13.92 -22.05
N ALA A 259 4.72 14.27 -21.06
CA ALA A 259 3.30 13.93 -21.00
C ALA A 259 2.50 14.35 -22.25
N GLU A 260 2.67 15.59 -22.71
CA GLU A 260 1.91 16.14 -23.84
C GLU A 260 2.43 15.61 -25.20
N GLY A 261 3.75 15.56 -25.38
CA GLY A 261 4.34 15.19 -26.68
C GLY A 261 4.37 13.69 -26.97
N TYR A 262 4.53 12.85 -25.93
CA TYR A 262 4.80 11.41 -26.12
C TYR A 262 3.77 10.48 -25.48
N TYR A 263 2.97 10.98 -24.55
CA TYR A 263 1.98 10.15 -23.85
C TYR A 263 0.54 10.53 -24.16
N ASP A 264 0.28 11.63 -24.89
CA ASP A 264 -1.05 12.23 -25.10
C ASP A 264 -1.87 12.30 -23.78
N ALA A 265 -1.16 12.42 -22.66
CA ALA A 265 -1.67 12.08 -21.34
C ALA A 265 -1.50 13.23 -20.36
N ASP A 266 -2.35 13.15 -19.34
CA ASP A 266 -2.21 13.88 -18.11
C ASP A 266 -0.92 13.45 -17.35
N PRO A 267 -0.05 14.37 -16.88
CA PRO A 267 1.06 14.04 -15.97
C PRO A 267 0.65 13.31 -14.68
N TRP A 268 -0.62 13.40 -14.27
CA TRP A 268 -1.21 12.65 -13.15
C TRP A 268 -1.74 11.26 -13.52
N SER A 269 -1.69 10.89 -14.80
CA SER A 269 -2.24 9.63 -15.29
C SER A 269 -1.61 8.41 -14.60
N ARG A 270 -2.32 7.28 -14.68
CA ARG A 270 -1.83 6.01 -14.13
C ARG A 270 -0.61 5.46 -14.88
N ALA A 271 -0.28 6.01 -16.05
CA ALA A 271 0.93 5.61 -16.78
C ALA A 271 2.19 5.92 -15.95
N PHE A 272 2.21 7.05 -15.24
CA PHE A 272 3.34 7.51 -14.42
C PHE A 272 3.27 7.05 -12.96
N ARG A 273 2.36 6.13 -12.64
CA ARG A 273 2.20 5.58 -11.29
C ARG A 273 2.27 4.06 -11.33
N SER A 274 3.25 3.53 -10.61
CA SER A 274 3.43 2.10 -10.48
C SER A 274 2.28 1.49 -9.69
N PRO A 275 1.61 0.47 -10.25
CA PRO A 275 0.66 -0.34 -9.50
C PRO A 275 1.33 -1.16 -8.39
N ALA A 276 2.65 -1.38 -8.48
CA ALA A 276 3.43 -2.11 -7.50
C ALA A 276 3.83 -1.22 -6.30
N LEU A 277 3.80 0.10 -6.45
CA LEU A 277 4.02 1.02 -5.35
C LEU A 277 2.79 1.08 -4.42
N ILE A 278 2.95 0.59 -3.20
CA ILE A 278 1.94 0.55 -2.14
C ILE A 278 2.30 1.65 -1.13
N GLY A 279 1.73 2.85 -1.32
CA GLY A 279 1.83 3.98 -0.40
C GLY A 279 1.54 5.32 -1.08
N PRO A 280 1.25 6.40 -0.32
CA PRO A 280 1.13 7.73 -0.90
C PRO A 280 2.49 8.17 -1.45
N ILE A 281 2.54 8.58 -2.73
CA ILE A 281 3.65 9.41 -3.20
C ILE A 281 3.60 10.69 -2.35
N PRO A 282 4.70 11.16 -1.75
CA PRO A 282 4.68 12.40 -1.00
C PRO A 282 3.97 13.44 -1.84
N ALA A 283 2.99 14.13 -1.24
CA ALA A 283 2.26 15.20 -1.89
C ALA A 283 3.22 16.38 -2.09
N PHE A 284 4.18 16.24 -3.00
CA PHE A 284 4.77 17.37 -3.65
C PHE A 284 3.61 18.09 -4.37
N PRO A 285 3.53 19.42 -4.29
CA PRO A 285 2.46 20.19 -4.95
C PRO A 285 2.45 20.03 -6.48
N THR A 286 3.41 19.31 -7.04
CA THR A 286 3.68 19.09 -8.45
C THR A 286 3.59 17.60 -8.83
N PRO A 287 3.13 17.25 -10.05
CA PRO A 287 2.95 15.86 -10.49
C PRO A 287 4.28 15.12 -10.62
N THR A 288 4.67 14.40 -9.58
CA THR A 288 5.82 13.47 -9.61
C THR A 288 5.40 12.10 -10.12
N THR A 289 6.31 11.44 -10.84
CA THR A 289 6.19 10.03 -11.25
C THR A 289 6.78 9.11 -10.19
N SER A 290 6.26 7.89 -10.08
CA SER A 290 6.89 6.83 -9.28
C SER A 290 8.05 6.12 -10.00
N TYR A 291 8.13 6.28 -11.32
CA TYR A 291 9.18 5.73 -12.15
C TYR A 291 10.30 6.76 -12.25
N ALA A 292 11.36 6.57 -11.48
CA ALA A 292 12.51 7.45 -11.52
C ALA A 292 13.34 7.18 -12.77
N LEU A 293 13.67 8.23 -13.51
CA LEU A 293 14.68 8.21 -14.56
C LEU A 293 16.06 8.11 -13.91
N SER A 294 16.93 7.26 -14.44
CA SER A 294 18.30 7.15 -13.96
C SER A 294 19.05 8.46 -14.12
N CYS A 295 19.57 8.98 -13.01
CA CYS A 295 20.24 10.27 -12.99
C CYS A 295 21.50 10.26 -13.88
N THR A 296 22.08 9.08 -14.14
CA THR A 296 23.24 8.95 -15.04
C THR A 296 22.99 9.48 -16.45
N PHE A 297 21.73 9.66 -16.85
CA PHE A 297 21.36 10.26 -18.14
C PHE A 297 21.30 11.80 -18.12
N LEU A 298 21.41 12.41 -16.93
CA LEU A 298 21.34 13.87 -16.73
C LEU A 298 22.70 14.55 -16.71
N ALA A 299 23.80 13.79 -16.69
CA ALA A 299 25.13 14.36 -16.77
C ALA A 299 26.05 13.46 -17.59
N SER A 300 27.07 14.06 -18.21
CA SER A 300 28.12 13.36 -18.93
C SER A 300 28.72 12.21 -18.10
N PRO A 301 29.15 11.10 -18.73
CA PRO A 301 29.79 9.99 -18.03
C PRO A 301 30.96 10.44 -17.15
N GLU A 302 31.75 11.41 -17.64
CA GLU A 302 32.92 11.96 -16.95
C GLU A 302 32.55 12.67 -15.64
N HIS A 303 31.29 13.12 -15.49
CA HIS A 303 30.80 13.75 -14.26
C HIS A 303 30.72 12.76 -13.08
N TYR A 304 30.44 11.49 -13.36
CA TYR A 304 30.25 10.47 -12.34
C TYR A 304 31.57 9.90 -11.84
N ASN A 305 32.60 9.90 -12.68
CA ASN A 305 33.91 9.40 -12.33
C ASN A 305 34.72 10.46 -11.59
N LEU A 306 35.11 10.17 -10.34
CA LEU A 306 35.82 11.11 -9.46
C LEU A 306 37.12 11.65 -10.03
N SER A 307 37.81 10.86 -10.86
CA SER A 307 39.11 11.27 -11.43
C SER A 307 38.96 12.23 -12.61
N THR A 308 37.82 12.20 -13.29
CA THR A 308 37.54 13.02 -14.49
C THR A 308 36.53 14.13 -14.22
N ARG A 309 35.89 14.12 -13.04
CA ARG A 309 34.80 15.02 -12.69
C ARG A 309 35.24 16.48 -12.73
N GLN A 310 34.47 17.27 -13.46
CA GLN A 310 34.62 18.72 -13.51
C GLN A 310 33.65 19.39 -12.54
N ILE A 311 33.97 20.62 -12.13
CA ILE A 311 33.13 21.39 -11.23
C ILE A 311 31.82 21.74 -11.96
N PRO A 312 30.65 21.42 -11.39
CA PRO A 312 29.36 21.84 -11.95
C PRO A 312 29.29 23.35 -12.24
N PRO A 313 28.52 23.77 -13.27
CA PRO A 313 27.63 22.95 -14.09
C PRO A 313 28.34 22.24 -15.26
N ILE A 314 29.68 22.25 -15.32
CA ILE A 314 30.39 21.63 -16.42
C ILE A 314 30.18 20.10 -16.37
N GLY A 315 29.80 19.54 -17.52
CA GLY A 315 29.43 18.13 -17.65
C GLY A 315 27.94 17.85 -17.40
N PHE A 316 27.13 18.84 -17.03
CA PHE A 316 25.67 18.70 -16.99
C PHE A 316 25.11 18.80 -18.41
N ARG A 317 24.57 17.68 -18.88
CA ARG A 317 23.93 17.56 -20.19
C ARG A 317 23.17 16.25 -20.24
N ALA A 318 22.18 16.24 -21.12
CA ALA A 318 21.59 14.99 -21.53
C ALA A 318 22.65 14.07 -22.17
N VAL A 319 22.64 12.81 -21.76
CA VAL A 319 23.48 11.76 -22.34
C VAL A 319 22.84 11.23 -23.60
N ARG A 320 23.66 10.92 -24.60
CA ARG A 320 23.17 10.27 -25.82
C ARG A 320 23.11 8.77 -25.65
N LEU A 321 22.11 8.10 -26.22
CA LEU A 321 21.92 6.67 -26.01
C LEU A 321 23.09 5.83 -26.54
N HIS A 322 23.76 6.27 -27.61
CA HIS A 322 24.97 5.59 -28.09
C HIS A 322 26.18 5.67 -27.14
N GLU A 323 26.14 6.55 -26.12
CA GLU A 323 27.19 6.61 -25.08
C GLU A 323 27.03 5.50 -24.02
N VAL A 324 25.91 4.76 -24.05
CA VAL A 324 25.63 3.65 -23.13
C VAL A 324 26.39 2.41 -23.59
N LEU A 325 27.33 1.93 -22.77
CA LEU A 325 28.18 0.77 -23.14
C LEU A 325 27.48 -0.57 -22.93
N PHE A 326 26.59 -0.66 -21.94
CA PHE A 326 25.95 -1.91 -21.54
C PHE A 326 24.43 -1.73 -21.50
N PRO A 327 23.74 -1.59 -22.64
CA PRO A 327 22.33 -1.23 -22.66
C PRO A 327 21.40 -2.24 -21.95
N GLY A 328 21.75 -3.53 -21.97
CA GLY A 328 21.04 -4.57 -21.20
C GLY A 328 21.43 -4.68 -19.73
N HIS A 329 22.40 -3.89 -19.26
CA HIS A 329 22.84 -3.87 -17.87
C HIS A 329 22.77 -2.46 -17.27
N LYS A 330 22.31 -1.47 -18.04
CA LYS A 330 22.12 -0.09 -17.62
C LYS A 330 20.64 0.23 -17.56
N SER A 331 20.17 0.53 -16.37
CA SER A 331 18.80 0.93 -16.06
C SER A 331 18.54 2.31 -16.62
N PHE A 332 17.43 2.40 -17.35
CA PHE A 332 16.85 3.64 -17.82
C PHE A 332 15.88 4.21 -16.80
N HIS A 333 14.98 3.36 -16.31
CA HIS A 333 13.98 3.71 -15.31
C HIS A 333 13.93 2.66 -14.20
N ALA A 334 13.69 3.10 -12.97
CA ALA A 334 13.37 2.20 -11.87
C ALA A 334 12.06 2.61 -11.21
N ASP A 335 11.27 1.62 -10.82
CA ASP A 335 10.08 1.81 -10.01
C ASP A 335 10.49 2.03 -8.54
N ARG A 336 10.70 3.29 -8.12
CA ARG A 336 10.89 3.58 -6.68
C ARG A 336 10.73 5.04 -6.23
N TRP A 337 10.15 5.18 -5.03
CA TRP A 337 10.49 6.20 -4.02
C TRP A 337 10.92 5.52 -2.71
N VAL A 338 12.15 5.76 -2.23
CA VAL A 338 12.63 5.27 -0.92
C VAL A 338 12.11 6.22 0.15
N GLY A 339 11.10 5.79 0.90
CA GLY A 339 10.75 6.46 2.15
C GLY A 339 11.93 6.38 3.11
N LYS A 340 12.39 7.54 3.60
CA LYS A 340 13.28 7.59 4.78
C LYS A 340 12.62 6.81 5.90
N ASP A 341 13.20 5.69 6.28
CA ASP A 341 12.93 5.12 7.59
C ASP A 341 13.45 6.15 8.61
N GLN A 342 12.51 6.83 9.27
CA GLN A 342 12.84 7.93 10.18
C GLN A 342 13.50 7.36 11.44
N GLY A 343 14.82 7.18 11.38
CA GLY A 343 15.65 7.33 12.58
C GLY A 343 16.62 6.21 12.97
N ARG A 344 16.84 5.14 12.19
CA ARG A 344 17.88 4.15 12.51
C ARG A 344 18.64 3.66 11.28
N GLU A 345 19.93 3.41 11.51
CA GLU A 345 20.99 2.90 10.62
C GLU A 345 20.52 2.26 9.31
N ARG A 346 21.08 2.76 8.19
CA ARG A 346 21.04 2.25 6.79
C ARG A 346 19.76 1.46 6.44
N PRO A 347 18.84 2.01 5.61
CA PRO A 347 17.74 1.27 5.00
C PRO A 347 18.21 -0.10 4.46
N ARG A 348 18.03 -1.16 5.26
CA ARG A 348 18.19 -2.52 4.75
C ARG A 348 17.10 -2.69 3.72
N PHE A 349 17.46 -2.76 2.44
CA PHE A 349 16.51 -2.99 1.35
C PHE A 349 15.90 -4.40 1.45
N PRO A 350 14.63 -4.56 1.85
CA PRO A 350 14.02 -5.89 1.95
C PRO A 350 12.99 -6.10 0.82
N SER A 351 13.05 -5.33 -0.27
CA SER A 351 12.00 -5.35 -1.30
C SER A 351 12.58 -5.32 -2.72
N PRO A 352 12.03 -6.15 -3.62
CA PRO A 352 12.47 -6.20 -5.00
C PRO A 352 12.27 -4.85 -5.68
N THR A 353 13.22 -4.45 -6.53
CA THR A 353 13.09 -3.27 -7.39
C THR A 353 12.72 -3.70 -8.80
N LEU A 354 11.74 -3.03 -9.42
CA LEU A 354 11.41 -3.27 -10.82
C LEU A 354 12.15 -2.26 -11.68
N VAL A 355 12.87 -2.74 -12.68
CA VAL A 355 13.83 -1.94 -13.45
C VAL A 355 13.54 -2.12 -14.94
N GLY A 356 13.57 -1.03 -15.70
CA GLY A 356 13.57 -1.01 -17.15
C GLY A 356 14.94 -0.58 -17.68
N PHE A 357 15.47 -1.32 -18.64
CA PHE A 357 16.81 -1.15 -19.18
C PHE A 357 16.82 -0.42 -20.52
N VAL A 358 18.00 0.05 -20.94
CA VAL A 358 18.17 0.85 -22.16
C VAL A 358 17.85 0.07 -23.43
N ASP A 359 18.08 -1.25 -23.42
CA ASP A 359 17.70 -2.14 -24.54
C ASP A 359 16.18 -2.41 -24.64
N GLY A 360 15.38 -1.86 -23.71
CA GLY A 360 13.92 -1.97 -23.69
C GLY A 360 13.36 -3.15 -22.90
N HIS A 361 14.19 -4.03 -22.33
CA HIS A 361 13.68 -5.06 -21.43
C HIS A 361 13.40 -4.49 -20.03
N ALA A 362 12.69 -5.27 -19.22
CA ALA A 362 12.43 -4.92 -17.82
C ALA A 362 12.41 -6.19 -16.97
N GLU A 363 12.98 -6.09 -15.78
CA GLU A 363 13.18 -7.20 -14.86
C GLU A 363 12.90 -6.80 -13.40
N ARG A 364 12.52 -7.81 -12.60
CA ARG A 364 12.42 -7.72 -11.16
C ARG A 364 13.75 -8.11 -10.53
N ILE A 365 14.35 -7.20 -9.79
CA ILE A 365 15.60 -7.43 -9.08
C ILE A 365 15.33 -7.64 -7.58
N ASP A 366 15.50 -8.86 -7.09
CA ASP A 366 15.14 -9.25 -5.72
C ASP A 366 16.14 -8.78 -4.66
N ASN A 367 17.43 -8.75 -4.99
CA ASN A 367 18.48 -8.26 -4.10
C ASN A 367 19.22 -7.13 -4.80
N PRO A 368 18.66 -5.90 -4.79
CA PRO A 368 19.32 -4.77 -5.40
C PRO A 368 20.67 -4.57 -4.72
N GLN A 369 21.78 -4.84 -5.43
CA GLN A 369 23.08 -4.47 -4.91
C GLN A 369 23.13 -2.94 -4.82
N GLU A 370 23.75 -2.42 -3.76
CA GLU A 370 24.22 -1.05 -3.78
C GLU A 370 25.24 -0.96 -4.91
N SER A 371 24.83 -0.45 -6.07
CA SER A 371 25.77 0.17 -6.99
C SER A 371 26.26 1.43 -6.26
N ASP A 372 27.26 1.24 -5.38
CA ASP A 372 27.83 2.28 -4.54
C ASP A 372 28.07 3.50 -5.44
N PRO A 373 27.32 4.61 -5.26
CA PRO A 373 27.64 5.82 -5.99
C PRO A 373 29.07 6.14 -5.58
N GLY A 374 29.96 6.33 -6.54
CA GLY A 374 31.38 6.53 -6.31
C GLY A 374 31.72 7.74 -5.46
N ASP A 375 31.38 7.75 -4.17
CA ASP A 375 31.64 8.81 -3.23
C ASP A 375 31.60 8.34 -1.77
N GLY A 376 31.96 7.07 -1.49
CA GLY A 376 32.21 6.53 -0.14
C GLY A 376 33.15 7.35 0.78
N ARG A 377 33.54 8.57 0.36
CA ARG A 377 34.01 9.68 1.17
C ARG A 377 33.13 10.93 1.03
N LEU A 378 32.30 11.14 2.04
CA LEU A 378 32.06 12.42 2.74
C LEU A 378 32.32 13.69 1.91
N THR A 379 31.34 14.19 1.16
CA THR A 379 31.13 15.64 1.04
C THR A 379 29.64 15.94 0.88
N LEU A 380 29.08 16.60 1.89
CA LEU A 380 27.72 17.16 1.96
C LEU A 380 27.53 18.32 0.97
N LEU A 381 27.82 18.13 -0.31
CA LEU A 381 27.50 19.10 -1.36
C LEU A 381 26.17 18.69 -1.98
N ASP A 382 25.08 19.25 -1.44
CA ASP A 382 23.79 19.30 -2.14
C ASP A 382 23.96 20.22 -3.35
N TYR A 383 24.16 19.64 -4.53
CA TYR A 383 24.29 20.42 -5.76
C TYR A 383 23.02 20.27 -6.59
N ASN A 384 22.18 21.33 -6.58
CA ASN A 384 20.94 21.41 -7.33
C ASN A 384 20.05 20.14 -7.22
N GLY A 385 19.88 19.64 -6.00
CA GLY A 385 18.98 18.53 -5.69
C GLY A 385 19.59 17.14 -5.71
N HIS A 386 20.88 17.03 -5.99
CA HIS A 386 21.61 15.78 -5.86
C HIS A 386 22.35 15.72 -4.53
N HIS A 387 21.87 14.91 -3.58
CA HIS A 387 22.69 14.53 -2.43
C HIS A 387 23.63 13.40 -2.85
N LEU A 388 24.85 13.75 -3.24
CA LEU A 388 25.94 12.79 -3.36
C LEU A 388 26.11 12.07 -2.00
N GLY A 389 26.13 10.75 -1.99
CA GLY A 389 26.45 9.94 -0.81
C GLY A 389 25.35 9.77 0.24
N ARG A 390 24.11 10.20 -0.05
CA ARG A 390 22.97 10.01 0.88
C ARG A 390 21.71 9.40 0.26
N PHE A 391 21.72 9.15 -1.04
CA PHE A 391 20.59 8.56 -1.74
C PHE A 391 20.95 7.18 -2.29
N GLU A 392 20.32 6.19 -1.65
CA GLU A 392 20.53 4.78 -1.84
C GLU A 392 19.49 4.28 -2.89
N PHE A 393 19.62 4.74 -4.13
CA PHE A 393 18.76 4.31 -5.24
C PHE A 393 19.51 3.32 -6.13
N PRO A 394 19.37 2.00 -5.87
CA PRO A 394 20.03 0.99 -6.70
C PRO A 394 19.56 1.14 -8.15
N TYR A 395 20.48 0.95 -9.10
CA TYR A 395 20.21 1.06 -10.54
C TYR A 395 19.88 2.47 -11.06
N LEU A 396 20.05 3.55 -10.28
CA LEU A 396 19.89 4.92 -10.77
C LEU A 396 21.22 5.70 -10.87
N HIS A 397 22.31 5.11 -10.37
CA HIS A 397 23.65 5.73 -10.29
C HIS A 397 24.77 4.67 -10.39
N THR A 398 25.84 5.02 -11.10
CA THR A 398 27.06 4.19 -11.30
C THR A 398 28.31 5.07 -11.37
N PHE A 399 29.48 4.52 -11.00
CA PHE A 399 30.77 5.23 -10.95
C PHE A 399 31.16 5.88 -12.30
N ASP A 400 30.92 5.21 -13.43
CA ASP A 400 31.22 5.74 -14.77
C ASP A 400 29.96 6.24 -15.50
N GLY A 401 28.89 6.58 -14.76
CA GLY A 401 27.62 6.99 -15.34
C GLY A 401 27.08 5.91 -16.29
N VAL A 402 26.62 6.30 -17.48
CA VAL A 402 26.09 5.34 -18.47
C VAL A 402 27.12 4.35 -19.03
N ARG A 403 28.42 4.55 -18.78
CA ARG A 403 29.48 3.62 -19.17
C ARG A 403 29.67 2.49 -18.15
N GLY A 404 29.11 2.63 -16.95
CA GLY A 404 29.08 1.58 -15.94
C GLY A 404 27.86 0.64 -16.09
N ARG A 405 27.95 -0.55 -15.51
CA ARG A 405 26.82 -1.50 -15.37
C ARG A 405 26.12 -1.27 -14.04
N ASP A 406 24.81 -1.44 -14.01
CA ASP A 406 24.06 -1.50 -12.77
C ASP A 406 23.89 -2.96 -12.28
N ILE A 407 23.92 -3.94 -13.18
CA ILE A 407 24.00 -5.38 -12.87
C ILE A 407 25.32 -5.98 -13.40
N ASP A 408 26.08 -6.62 -12.52
CA ASP A 408 27.40 -7.21 -12.82
C ASP A 408 27.34 -8.48 -13.69
#